data_AF-A0A7Y3A670-F1
#
_entry.id   AF-A0A7Y3A670-F1
#
_cell.length_a   1.000
_cell.length_b   1.000
_cell.length_c   1.000
_cell.angle_alpha   90.00
_cell.angle_beta   90.00
_cell.angle_gamma   90.00
#
_symmetry.space_group_name_H-M   'P 1'
#
loop_
_entity.id
_entity.type
_entity.pdbx_description
1 polymer ?
#
loop_
_entity_poly.entity_id
_entity_poly.type
_entity_poly.pdbx_seq_one_letter_code
_entity_poly.pdbx_strand_id
1 'polypeptide(L)'
;AIIGYKGNGAIIHYRPDKEKCAMIHDEGILLSDSGGQYLDGTTDITRTISFSEPTAEEKNAYTRVLKGHISLSMAVFPEGTTGGHLDMLARKDLWQDGLNFLHGTGHGVGSFRNVHEPPQGFAPGGSMRARTKHVPGMVTTNEPGYYEENKFGIRIENLLVAKKSGFDGFLDFETITLFPIDTSLIDQPMLTRGELEWLNSYHNMVYEKLSPHLDEEHKSWLKNKCAAL
;
A
#
# COMPACT_ATOMS: atom_id res chain seq x y z
N ALA A 1 13.76 6.87 3.77
CA ALA A 1 12.77 6.11 4.56
C ALA A 1 12.06 7.07 5.50
N ILE A 2 10.76 6.86 5.68
CA ILE A 2 9.93 7.49 6.71
C ILE A 2 9.62 6.40 7.73
N ILE A 3 10.04 6.63 8.98
CA ILE A 3 9.81 5.71 10.10
C ILE A 3 8.93 6.42 11.12
N GLY A 4 7.63 6.20 11.04
CA GLY A 4 6.60 6.85 11.83
C GLY A 4 6.10 5.95 12.96
N TYR A 5 6.64 6.12 14.16
CA TYR A 5 6.21 5.39 15.35
C TYR A 5 5.09 6.13 16.10
N LYS A 6 3.98 5.43 16.41
CA LYS A 6 2.79 6.02 17.08
C LYS A 6 2.40 7.36 16.42
N GLY A 7 2.26 8.43 17.19
CA GLY A 7 1.85 9.75 16.70
C GLY A 7 2.74 10.32 15.60
N ASN A 8 4.03 9.93 15.51
CA ASN A 8 4.89 10.34 14.40
C ASN A 8 4.44 9.75 13.05
N GLY A 9 3.76 8.60 13.06
CA GLY A 9 3.15 8.01 11.88
C GLY A 9 2.07 8.89 11.26
N ALA A 10 1.40 9.73 12.04
CA ALA A 10 0.39 10.66 11.54
C ALA A 10 0.97 11.82 10.70
N ILE A 11 2.28 12.05 10.77
CA ILE A 11 2.96 13.06 9.97
C ILE A 11 3.36 12.43 8.63
N ILE A 12 2.58 12.71 7.58
CA ILE A 12 2.68 12.06 6.26
C ILE A 12 4.13 11.98 5.74
N HIS A 13 4.89 13.07 5.82
CA HIS A 13 6.30 13.14 5.42
C HIS A 13 7.23 13.27 6.64
N TYR A 14 6.97 12.49 7.69
CA TYR A 14 7.80 12.51 8.89
C TYR A 14 9.28 12.26 8.56
N ARG A 15 10.15 13.07 9.15
CA ARG A 15 11.60 12.89 9.09
C ARG A 15 12.10 12.86 10.52
N PRO A 16 12.70 11.74 10.98
CA PRO A 16 13.20 11.66 12.34
C PRO A 16 14.31 12.70 12.52
N ASP A 17 14.11 13.56 13.51
CA ASP A 17 15.12 14.47 14.03
C ASP A 17 15.78 13.79 15.23
N LYS A 18 17.12 13.71 15.24
CA LYS A 18 17.88 13.00 16.27
C LYS A 18 17.55 13.47 17.70
N GLU A 19 17.14 14.72 17.87
CA GLU A 19 16.84 15.31 19.17
C GLU A 19 15.37 15.15 19.59
N LYS A 20 14.47 14.87 18.63
CA LYS A 20 13.01 14.88 18.84
C LYS A 20 12.33 13.56 18.45
N CYS A 21 13.07 12.61 17.89
CA CYS A 21 12.51 11.32 17.51
C CYS A 21 12.10 10.50 18.73
N ALA A 22 10.97 9.81 18.60
CA ALA A 22 10.54 8.87 19.63
C ALA A 22 11.46 7.64 19.65
N MET A 23 11.74 7.14 20.85
CA MET A 23 12.31 5.79 21.03
C MET A 23 11.24 4.76 20.66
N ILE A 24 11.64 3.72 19.92
CA ILE A 24 10.75 2.61 19.57
C ILE A 24 10.74 1.63 20.74
N HIS A 25 9.54 1.23 21.14
CA HIS A 25 9.29 0.21 22.15
C HIS A 25 8.38 -0.88 21.57
N ASP A 26 8.27 -2.03 22.24
CA ASP A 26 7.42 -3.17 21.86
C ASP A 26 5.93 -2.90 22.12
N GLU A 27 5.43 -1.74 21.67
CA GLU A 27 4.05 -1.31 21.85
C GLU A 27 3.60 -0.34 20.76
N GLY A 28 2.31 -0.36 20.41
CA GLY A 28 1.70 0.48 19.39
C GLY A 28 2.05 0.06 17.96
N ILE A 29 1.83 0.96 17.02
CA ILE A 29 2.06 0.71 15.59
C ILE A 29 3.25 1.50 15.04
N LEU A 30 3.87 0.94 14.01
CA LEU A 30 4.98 1.52 13.27
C LEU A 30 4.66 1.55 11.78
N LEU A 31 4.72 2.73 11.18
CA LEU A 31 4.74 2.92 9.74
C LEU A 31 6.19 2.98 9.27
N SER A 32 6.54 2.13 8.31
CA SER A 32 7.83 2.12 7.62
C SER A 32 7.61 2.23 6.12
N ASP A 33 7.98 3.39 5.57
CA ASP A 33 8.06 3.65 4.14
C ASP A 33 9.54 3.73 3.75
N SER A 34 9.91 2.96 2.75
CA SER A 34 11.29 2.88 2.29
C SER A 34 11.37 2.45 0.83
N GLY A 35 12.50 2.76 0.22
CA GLY A 35 12.78 2.40 -1.16
C GLY A 35 14.28 2.27 -1.39
N GLY A 36 14.64 1.68 -2.51
CA GLY A 36 16.01 1.44 -2.93
C GLY A 36 16.21 1.69 -4.42
N GLN A 37 17.46 1.89 -4.81
CA GLN A 37 17.88 2.06 -6.19
C GLN A 37 18.83 0.93 -6.55
N TYR A 38 18.49 0.24 -7.62
CA TYR A 38 19.22 -0.92 -8.11
C TYR A 38 19.40 -0.79 -9.62
N LEU A 39 20.39 -1.47 -10.20
CA LEU A 39 20.66 -1.41 -11.64
C LEU A 39 19.46 -1.87 -12.49
N ASP A 40 18.60 -2.70 -11.90
CA ASP A 40 17.40 -3.29 -12.48
C ASP A 40 16.11 -2.54 -12.11
N GLY A 41 16.14 -1.53 -11.23
CA GLY A 41 14.94 -0.76 -10.93
C GLY A 41 15.00 0.15 -9.71
N THR A 42 13.85 0.79 -9.47
CA THR A 42 13.58 1.62 -8.29
C THR A 42 12.47 0.95 -7.49
N THR A 43 12.60 0.87 -6.18
CA THR A 43 11.55 0.35 -5.30
C THR A 43 10.95 1.46 -4.44
N ASP A 44 9.66 1.32 -4.15
CA ASP A 44 8.94 2.09 -3.15
C ASP A 44 7.95 1.16 -2.44
N ILE A 45 7.98 1.15 -1.12
CA ILE A 45 7.15 0.28 -0.31
C ILE A 45 6.91 0.89 1.07
N THR A 46 5.65 0.89 1.46
CA THR A 46 5.21 1.21 2.81
C THR A 46 4.47 0.03 3.44
N ARG A 47 4.83 -0.26 4.70
CA ARG A 47 4.09 -1.16 5.58
C ARG A 47 3.82 -0.48 6.90
N THR A 48 2.62 -0.70 7.42
CA THR A 48 2.29 -0.39 8.81
C THR A 48 2.13 -1.72 9.55
N ILE A 49 2.86 -1.88 10.64
CA ILE A 49 2.89 -3.10 11.47
C ILE A 49 2.52 -2.76 12.91
N SER A 50 2.06 -3.77 13.66
CA SER A 50 1.80 -3.63 15.10
C SER A 50 2.85 -4.35 15.94
N PHE A 51 3.26 -3.72 17.05
CA PHE A 51 4.10 -4.33 18.08
C PHE A 51 3.30 -4.88 19.27
N SER A 52 2.06 -4.43 19.46
CA SER A 52 1.15 -4.90 20.52
C SER A 52 -0.25 -5.20 19.96
N GLU A 53 -1.18 -5.62 20.81
CA GLU A 53 -2.59 -5.74 20.41
C GLU A 53 -3.12 -4.37 19.93
N PRO A 54 -3.59 -4.25 18.68
CA PRO A 54 -4.11 -2.98 18.18
C PRO A 54 -5.48 -2.65 18.76
N THR A 55 -5.73 -1.36 18.93
CA THR A 55 -7.05 -0.83 19.33
C THR A 55 -8.10 -1.01 18.23
N ALA A 56 -9.38 -0.93 18.60
CA ALA A 56 -10.48 -0.98 17.63
C ALA A 56 -10.41 0.17 16.60
N GLU A 57 -9.94 1.35 17.01
CA GLU A 57 -9.75 2.51 16.13
C GLU A 57 -8.66 2.24 15.09
N GLU A 58 -7.51 1.69 15.52
CA GLU A 58 -6.41 1.32 14.61
C GLU A 58 -6.85 0.22 13.63
N LYS A 59 -7.54 -0.82 14.10
CA LYS A 59 -8.02 -1.90 13.22
C LYS A 59 -9.05 -1.41 12.20
N ASN A 60 -9.98 -0.57 12.63
CA ASN A 60 -10.98 0.00 11.74
C ASN A 60 -10.34 0.84 10.62
N ALA A 61 -9.45 1.78 11.00
CA ALA A 61 -8.75 2.62 10.05
C ALA A 61 -7.86 1.80 9.12
N TYR A 62 -7.09 0.84 9.65
CA TYR A 62 -6.20 -0.02 8.87
C TYR A 62 -6.98 -0.84 7.84
N THR A 63 -8.09 -1.42 8.27
CA THR A 63 -8.91 -2.26 7.40
C THR A 63 -9.53 -1.44 6.28
N ARG A 64 -9.96 -0.20 6.52
CA ARG A 64 -10.45 0.69 5.46
C ARG A 64 -9.37 1.09 4.47
N VAL A 65 -8.15 1.40 4.94
CA VAL A 65 -6.99 1.64 4.08
C VAL A 65 -6.69 0.41 3.23
N LEU A 66 -6.68 -0.78 3.83
CA LEU A 66 -6.47 -2.04 3.14
C LEU A 66 -7.56 -2.30 2.08
N LYS A 67 -8.83 -2.06 2.39
CA LYS A 67 -9.93 -2.21 1.41
C LYS A 67 -9.75 -1.29 0.20
N GLY A 68 -9.30 -0.05 0.43
CA GLY A 68 -8.93 0.86 -0.65
C GLY A 68 -7.77 0.34 -1.50
N HIS A 69 -6.72 -0.16 -0.84
CA HIS A 69 -5.55 -0.76 -1.49
C HIS A 69 -5.92 -1.96 -2.36
N ILE A 70 -6.75 -2.85 -1.83
CA ILE A 70 -7.26 -4.04 -2.52
C ILE A 70 -8.14 -3.63 -3.70
N SER A 71 -9.08 -2.72 -3.49
CA SER A 71 -10.00 -2.24 -4.53
C SER A 71 -9.27 -1.69 -5.74
N LEU A 72 -8.20 -0.92 -5.53
CA LEU A 72 -7.38 -0.42 -6.63
C LEU A 72 -6.52 -1.53 -7.26
N SER A 73 -5.94 -2.43 -6.47
CA SER A 73 -5.13 -3.56 -6.98
C SER A 73 -5.95 -4.55 -7.82
N MET A 74 -7.24 -4.71 -7.53
CA MET A 74 -8.16 -5.61 -8.24
C MET A 74 -8.87 -4.94 -9.42
N ALA A 75 -8.61 -3.66 -9.69
CA ALA A 75 -9.35 -2.91 -10.69
C ALA A 75 -9.14 -3.49 -12.10
N VAL A 76 -10.24 -3.75 -12.79
CA VAL A 76 -10.30 -4.01 -14.24
C VAL A 76 -11.04 -2.83 -14.88
N PHE A 77 -10.43 -2.15 -15.83
CA PHE A 77 -10.91 -0.85 -16.31
C PHE A 77 -10.68 -0.66 -17.82
N PRO A 78 -11.55 0.09 -18.52
CA PRO A 78 -11.38 0.32 -19.96
C PRO A 78 -10.08 1.05 -20.30
N GLU A 79 -9.53 0.76 -21.47
CA GLU A 79 -8.44 1.56 -22.03
C GLU A 79 -8.80 3.04 -22.14
N GLY A 80 -7.84 3.90 -21.83
CA GLY A 80 -8.04 5.35 -21.81
C GLY A 80 -8.59 5.90 -20.49
N THR A 81 -8.81 5.05 -19.48
CA THR A 81 -9.09 5.48 -18.10
C THR A 81 -7.91 6.25 -17.52
N THR A 82 -8.18 7.35 -16.81
CA THR A 82 -7.15 8.19 -16.18
C THR A 82 -6.98 7.91 -14.70
N GLY A 83 -5.87 8.35 -14.13
CA GLY A 83 -5.58 8.21 -12.70
C GLY A 83 -6.66 8.77 -11.78
N GLY A 84 -7.32 9.86 -12.17
CA GLY A 84 -8.38 10.50 -11.40
C GLY A 84 -9.67 9.68 -11.34
N HIS A 85 -9.96 8.87 -12.37
CA HIS A 85 -11.10 7.95 -12.33
C HIS A 85 -10.89 6.81 -11.32
N LEU A 86 -9.63 6.38 -11.14
CA LEU A 86 -9.27 5.24 -10.29
C LEU A 86 -8.99 5.64 -8.83
N ASP A 87 -8.60 6.89 -8.55
CA ASP A 87 -8.27 7.38 -7.21
C ASP A 87 -9.39 7.17 -6.17
N MET A 88 -10.67 7.26 -6.59
CA MET A 88 -11.80 7.07 -5.69
C MET A 88 -11.88 5.63 -5.13
N LEU A 89 -11.40 4.62 -5.87
CA LEU A 89 -11.39 3.23 -5.41
C LEU A 89 -10.62 3.06 -4.09
N ALA A 90 -9.56 3.84 -3.90
CA ALA A 90 -8.75 3.79 -2.70
C ALA A 90 -9.32 4.60 -1.51
N ARG A 91 -10.35 5.42 -1.76
CA ARG A 91 -10.93 6.35 -0.77
C ARG A 91 -12.31 5.94 -0.28
N LYS A 92 -13.06 5.22 -1.12
CA LYS A 92 -14.47 4.89 -0.90
C LYS A 92 -14.76 4.39 0.52
N ASP A 93 -14.00 3.41 1.02
CA ASP A 93 -14.23 2.80 2.33
C ASP A 93 -13.86 3.70 3.52
N LEU A 94 -12.93 4.64 3.34
CA LEU A 94 -12.65 5.69 4.32
C LEU A 94 -13.77 6.73 4.34
N TRP A 95 -14.23 7.16 3.17
CA TRP A 95 -15.28 8.18 3.04
C TRP A 95 -16.62 7.75 3.65
N GLN A 96 -16.92 6.45 3.64
CA GLN A 96 -18.12 5.91 4.30
C GLN A 96 -18.15 6.15 5.82
N ASP A 97 -17.01 6.49 6.42
CA ASP A 97 -16.86 6.77 7.85
C ASP A 97 -16.40 8.22 8.11
N GLY A 98 -16.52 9.09 7.10
CA GLY A 98 -16.08 10.48 7.20
C GLY A 98 -14.56 10.67 7.25
N LEU A 99 -13.77 9.62 6.99
CA LEU A 99 -12.31 9.65 7.01
C LEU A 99 -11.74 9.98 5.63
N ASN A 100 -10.52 10.52 5.56
CA ASN A 100 -9.83 10.78 4.30
C ASN A 100 -8.30 10.87 4.50
N PHE A 101 -7.53 10.84 3.42
CA PHE A 101 -6.09 11.15 3.41
C PHE A 101 -5.77 12.28 2.44
N LEU A 102 -4.84 13.15 2.83
CA LEU A 102 -4.56 14.43 2.17
C LEU A 102 -3.39 14.39 1.16
N HIS A 103 -3.14 13.22 0.57
CA HIS A 103 -2.21 13.04 -0.54
C HIS A 103 -2.88 12.28 -1.70
N GLY A 104 -2.21 12.20 -2.85
CA GLY A 104 -2.68 11.34 -3.95
C GLY A 104 -2.52 9.86 -3.59
N THR A 105 -3.36 9.00 -4.16
CA THR A 105 -3.30 7.55 -3.95
C THR A 105 -2.06 6.89 -4.57
N GLY A 106 -1.39 7.55 -5.52
CA GLY A 106 -0.13 7.05 -6.06
C GLY A 106 0.55 7.93 -7.09
N HIS A 107 1.76 7.58 -7.48
CA HIS A 107 2.60 8.25 -8.47
C HIS A 107 3.36 7.23 -9.33
N GLY A 108 3.79 7.66 -10.52
CA GLY A 108 4.67 6.84 -11.35
C GLY A 108 6.04 6.60 -10.71
N VAL A 109 6.69 5.51 -11.09
CA VAL A 109 8.04 5.12 -10.63
C VAL A 109 8.94 4.83 -11.83
N GLY A 110 10.09 5.49 -11.89
CA GLY A 110 11.06 5.29 -12.98
C GLY A 110 11.96 4.08 -12.78
N SER A 111 12.41 3.45 -13.87
CA SER A 111 13.34 2.32 -13.83
C SER A 111 14.79 2.79 -13.59
N PHE A 112 15.33 2.53 -12.40
CA PHE A 112 16.65 3.03 -11.95
C PHE A 112 16.77 4.56 -12.12
N ARG A 113 15.70 5.25 -11.75
CA ARG A 113 15.46 6.69 -11.96
C ARG A 113 14.60 7.23 -10.80
N ASN A 114 13.95 8.36 -11.01
CA ASN A 114 13.18 9.03 -9.97
C ASN A 114 12.11 8.09 -9.40
N VAL A 115 12.05 7.99 -8.08
CA VAL A 115 10.98 7.24 -7.39
C VAL A 115 9.62 7.90 -7.61
N HIS A 116 9.58 9.24 -7.72
CA HIS A 116 8.40 9.98 -8.17
C HIS A 116 8.61 10.42 -9.62
N GLU A 117 8.11 9.63 -10.58
CA GLU A 117 8.24 9.89 -12.01
C GLU A 117 6.87 10.29 -12.62
N PRO A 118 6.71 11.51 -13.16
CA PRO A 118 5.51 11.89 -13.90
C PRO A 118 5.46 11.18 -15.28
N PRO A 119 4.30 11.11 -15.96
CA PRO A 119 3.07 11.86 -15.66
C PRO A 119 1.97 11.04 -14.98
N GLN A 120 2.07 9.71 -14.91
CA GLN A 120 1.02 8.84 -14.37
C GLN A 120 0.95 8.84 -12.84
N GLY A 121 -0.18 8.41 -12.31
CA GLY A 121 -0.45 8.31 -10.88
C GLY A 121 -1.93 8.10 -10.60
N PHE A 122 -2.29 8.16 -9.32
CA PHE A 122 -3.67 8.19 -8.84
C PHE A 122 -3.80 9.40 -7.91
N ALA A 123 -4.66 10.35 -8.25
CA ALA A 123 -4.82 11.55 -7.45
C ALA A 123 -6.19 12.19 -7.67
N PRO A 124 -6.74 12.89 -6.68
CA PRO A 124 -7.96 13.66 -6.85
C PRO A 124 -7.70 14.93 -7.68
N GLY A 125 -8.75 15.46 -8.28
CA GLY A 125 -8.75 16.79 -8.93
C GLY A 125 -8.04 16.86 -10.28
N GLY A 126 -7.52 18.05 -10.63
CA GLY A 126 -7.00 18.37 -11.97
C GLY A 126 -5.48 18.19 -12.16
N SER A 127 -4.80 17.45 -11.28
CA SER A 127 -3.35 17.25 -11.37
C SER A 127 -2.93 16.53 -12.66
N MET A 128 -1.64 16.55 -13.00
CA MET A 128 -1.12 15.76 -14.13
C MET A 128 -1.42 14.27 -13.92
N ARG A 129 -1.13 13.73 -12.73
CA ARG A 129 -1.42 12.34 -12.33
C ARG A 129 -2.89 11.97 -12.56
N ALA A 130 -3.81 12.87 -12.18
CA ALA A 130 -5.25 12.62 -12.33
C ALA A 130 -5.74 12.59 -13.79
N ARG A 131 -5.08 13.34 -14.68
CA ARG A 131 -5.47 13.48 -16.10
C ARG A 131 -4.76 12.51 -17.03
N THR A 132 -3.66 11.91 -16.58
CA THR A 132 -2.88 10.95 -17.36
C THR A 132 -3.64 9.63 -17.47
N LYS A 133 -3.72 9.11 -18.71
CA LYS A 133 -4.27 7.78 -19.01
C LYS A 133 -3.27 6.71 -18.60
N HIS A 134 -3.75 5.64 -17.97
CA HIS A 134 -2.93 4.45 -17.73
C HIS A 134 -2.81 3.63 -19.01
N VAL A 135 -1.60 3.17 -19.31
CA VAL A 135 -1.29 2.30 -20.46
C VAL A 135 -0.41 1.14 -20.03
N PRO A 136 -0.42 -0.01 -20.75
CA PRO A 136 0.41 -1.16 -20.40
C PRO A 136 1.89 -0.81 -20.21
N GLY A 137 2.50 -1.40 -19.17
CA GLY A 137 3.91 -1.21 -18.81
C GLY A 137 4.19 -0.04 -17.86
N MET A 138 3.22 0.83 -17.60
CA MET A 138 3.37 1.88 -16.57
C MET A 138 3.48 1.28 -15.17
N VAL A 139 4.53 1.66 -14.45
CA VAL A 139 4.71 1.35 -13.03
C VAL A 139 4.19 2.52 -12.18
N THR A 140 3.31 2.24 -11.22
CA THR A 140 2.68 3.24 -10.35
C THR A 140 2.55 2.70 -8.93
N THR A 141 2.80 3.53 -7.90
CA THR A 141 2.47 3.18 -6.52
C THR A 141 0.94 3.11 -6.32
N ASN A 142 0.51 2.23 -5.43
CA ASN A 142 -0.83 2.19 -4.85
C ASN A 142 -0.63 2.26 -3.34
N GLU A 143 -0.89 3.42 -2.76
CA GLU A 143 -0.42 3.81 -1.42
C GLU A 143 -1.48 4.56 -0.59
N PRO A 144 -2.74 4.07 -0.47
CA PRO A 144 -3.70 4.72 0.42
C PRO A 144 -3.21 4.77 1.87
N GLY A 145 -3.71 5.74 2.62
CA GLY A 145 -3.38 5.89 4.02
C GLY A 145 -4.48 6.51 4.85
N TYR A 146 -4.22 6.62 6.14
CA TYR A 146 -5.02 7.37 7.11
C TYR A 146 -4.11 7.85 8.24
N TYR A 147 -4.34 9.07 8.72
CA TYR A 147 -3.42 9.73 9.65
C TYR A 147 -4.24 10.41 10.75
N GLU A 148 -4.23 9.82 11.94
CA GLU A 148 -4.91 10.33 13.12
C GLU A 148 -3.92 11.15 13.95
N GLU A 149 -4.12 12.47 13.96
CA GLU A 149 -3.18 13.41 14.54
C GLU A 149 -2.83 13.03 15.99
N ASN A 150 -1.54 13.03 16.31
CA ASN A 150 -1.00 12.70 17.63
C ASN A 150 -1.24 11.25 18.12
N LYS A 151 -1.94 10.40 17.34
CA LYS A 151 -2.17 9.00 17.71
C LYS A 151 -1.37 8.02 16.87
N PHE A 152 -1.65 7.95 15.58
CA PHE A 152 -1.06 6.95 14.69
C PHE A 152 -1.22 7.32 13.22
N GLY A 153 -0.44 6.69 12.35
CA GLY A 153 -0.67 6.76 10.90
C GLY A 153 -0.47 5.42 10.24
N ILE A 154 -1.21 5.23 9.15
CA ILE A 154 -1.29 4.00 8.40
C ILE A 154 -1.09 4.34 6.94
N ARG A 155 -0.23 3.57 6.28
CA ARG A 155 -0.12 3.51 4.83
C ARG A 155 0.24 2.08 4.42
N ILE A 156 -0.39 1.62 3.36
CA ILE A 156 -0.11 0.32 2.75
C ILE A 156 0.23 0.62 1.30
N GLU A 157 1.44 0.27 0.89
CA GLU A 157 1.92 0.63 -0.43
C GLU A 157 2.56 -0.53 -1.17
N ASN A 158 2.15 -0.70 -2.42
CA ASN A 158 2.79 -1.57 -3.38
C ASN A 158 2.96 -0.86 -4.72
N LEU A 159 3.92 -1.32 -5.52
CA LEU A 159 4.02 -0.99 -6.93
C LEU A 159 3.09 -1.89 -7.75
N LEU A 160 2.36 -1.25 -8.66
CA LEU A 160 1.50 -1.88 -9.65
C LEU A 160 2.04 -1.63 -11.06
N VAL A 161 1.95 -2.63 -11.92
CA VAL A 161 2.20 -2.52 -13.36
C VAL A 161 0.87 -2.63 -14.09
N ALA A 162 0.49 -1.60 -14.84
CA ALA A 162 -0.67 -1.68 -15.72
C ALA A 162 -0.41 -2.67 -16.85
N LYS A 163 -1.36 -3.54 -17.16
CA LYS A 163 -1.26 -4.51 -18.26
C LYS A 163 -2.60 -4.73 -18.94
N LYS A 164 -2.60 -5.41 -20.09
CA LYS A 164 -3.83 -5.84 -20.75
C LYS A 164 -4.51 -6.88 -19.86
N SER A 165 -5.81 -6.71 -19.63
CA SER A 165 -6.62 -7.69 -18.91
C SER A 165 -6.98 -8.87 -19.80
N GLY A 166 -7.73 -9.84 -19.25
CA GLY A 166 -8.35 -10.92 -20.02
C GLY A 166 -9.54 -10.49 -20.89
N PHE A 167 -9.99 -9.23 -20.80
CA PHE A 167 -11.10 -8.69 -21.59
C PHE A 167 -10.58 -7.71 -22.65
N ASP A 168 -11.10 -7.83 -23.88
CA ASP A 168 -10.70 -6.96 -25.00
C ASP A 168 -11.04 -5.49 -24.72
N GLY A 169 -10.07 -4.60 -24.94
CA GLY A 169 -10.19 -3.17 -24.65
C GLY A 169 -10.12 -2.78 -23.16
N PHE A 170 -9.74 -3.70 -22.27
CA PHE A 170 -9.59 -3.45 -20.83
C PHE A 170 -8.18 -3.73 -20.32
N LEU A 171 -7.81 -3.00 -19.27
CA LEU A 171 -6.56 -3.13 -18.51
C LEU A 171 -6.85 -3.63 -17.10
N ASP A 172 -5.85 -4.24 -16.48
CA ASP A 172 -5.79 -4.53 -15.04
C ASP A 172 -4.39 -4.25 -14.49
N PHE A 173 -4.17 -4.54 -13.21
CA PHE A 173 -2.90 -4.32 -12.53
C PHE A 173 -2.23 -5.63 -12.10
N GLU A 174 -0.91 -5.65 -12.21
CA GLU A 174 -0.04 -6.64 -11.59
C GLU A 174 0.71 -6.02 -10.41
N THR A 175 0.61 -6.64 -9.23
CA THR A 175 1.40 -6.22 -8.07
C THR A 175 2.80 -6.81 -8.15
N ILE A 176 3.83 -5.95 -8.12
CA ILE A 176 5.23 -6.39 -8.18
C ILE A 176 5.96 -6.25 -6.83
N THR A 177 5.40 -5.50 -5.88
CA THR A 177 5.92 -5.46 -4.51
C THR A 177 5.53 -6.73 -3.76
N LEU A 178 6.54 -7.49 -3.31
CA LEU A 178 6.36 -8.74 -2.59
C LEU A 178 6.80 -8.58 -1.13
N PHE A 179 5.84 -8.35 -0.23
CA PHE A 179 6.08 -8.36 1.21
C PHE A 179 4.74 -8.54 1.96
N PRO A 180 4.68 -9.30 3.07
CA PRO A 180 3.44 -9.51 3.81
C PRO A 180 2.77 -8.20 4.23
N ILE A 181 1.44 -8.22 4.32
CA ILE A 181 0.62 -7.16 4.92
C ILE A 181 0.24 -7.66 6.31
N ASP A 182 0.39 -6.83 7.33
CA ASP A 182 0.25 -7.27 8.73
C ASP A 182 -1.20 -7.57 9.08
N THR A 183 -1.51 -8.85 9.27
CA THR A 183 -2.88 -9.32 9.48
C THR A 183 -3.41 -9.04 10.88
N SER A 184 -2.54 -8.75 11.86
CA SER A 184 -2.97 -8.43 13.22
C SER A 184 -3.76 -7.11 13.32
N LEU A 185 -3.56 -6.21 12.36
CA LEU A 185 -4.25 -4.92 12.26
C LEU A 185 -5.60 -5.02 11.52
N ILE A 186 -5.97 -6.19 11.00
CA ILE A 186 -7.19 -6.36 10.21
C ILE A 186 -8.37 -6.70 11.13
N ASP A 187 -9.46 -5.95 11.01
CA ASP A 187 -10.78 -6.33 11.49
C ASP A 187 -11.45 -7.22 10.43
N GLN A 188 -11.18 -8.53 10.51
CA GLN A 188 -11.56 -9.51 9.49
C GLN A 188 -13.07 -9.46 9.10
N PRO A 189 -14.02 -9.29 10.04
CA PRO A 189 -15.43 -9.08 9.71
C PRO A 189 -15.75 -7.94 8.72
N MET A 190 -14.88 -6.94 8.56
CA MET A 190 -15.08 -5.84 7.60
C MET A 190 -14.68 -6.21 6.16
N LEU A 191 -13.95 -7.30 5.98
CA LEU A 191 -13.56 -7.77 4.66
C LEU A 191 -14.67 -8.58 4.01
N THR A 192 -14.92 -8.28 2.74
CA THR A 192 -15.71 -9.14 1.87
C THR A 192 -14.94 -10.42 1.56
N ARG A 193 -15.65 -11.46 1.13
CA ARG A 193 -15.03 -12.70 0.68
C ARG A 193 -13.98 -12.49 -0.42
N GLY A 194 -14.27 -11.60 -1.38
CA GLY A 194 -13.33 -11.31 -2.48
C GLY A 194 -12.05 -10.61 -2.01
N GLU A 195 -12.14 -9.71 -1.03
CA GLU A 195 -10.97 -9.05 -0.45
C GLU A 195 -10.12 -10.03 0.39
N LEU A 196 -10.77 -10.95 1.11
CA LEU A 196 -10.09 -12.01 1.86
C LEU A 196 -9.37 -12.98 0.90
N GLU A 197 -10.05 -13.41 -0.16
CA GLU A 197 -9.47 -14.27 -1.21
C GLU A 197 -8.27 -13.58 -1.89
N TRP A 198 -8.36 -12.27 -2.16
CA TRP A 198 -7.24 -11.50 -2.69
C TRP A 198 -6.05 -11.47 -1.74
N LEU A 199 -6.28 -11.18 -0.45
CA LEU A 199 -5.21 -11.07 0.54
C LEU A 199 -4.49 -12.41 0.72
N ASN A 200 -5.24 -13.50 0.86
CA ASN A 200 -4.71 -14.85 0.98
C ASN A 200 -3.92 -15.25 -0.29
N SER A 201 -4.41 -14.89 -1.48
CA SER A 201 -3.72 -15.14 -2.75
C SER A 201 -2.43 -14.32 -2.87
N TYR A 202 -2.46 -13.05 -2.47
CA TYR A 202 -1.29 -12.17 -2.44
C TYR A 202 -0.22 -12.71 -1.49
N HIS A 203 -0.59 -13.10 -0.27
CA HIS A 203 0.33 -13.69 0.71
C HIS A 203 0.92 -15.01 0.23
N ASN A 204 0.11 -15.88 -0.40
CA ASN A 204 0.62 -17.10 -1.01
C ASN A 204 1.66 -16.80 -2.10
N MET A 205 1.37 -15.83 -2.99
CA MET A 205 2.33 -15.37 -4.00
C MET A 205 3.63 -14.85 -3.37
N VAL A 206 3.54 -14.03 -2.32
CA VAL A 206 4.71 -13.50 -1.59
C VAL A 206 5.55 -14.65 -1.04
N TYR A 207 4.95 -15.61 -0.35
CA TYR A 207 5.65 -16.76 0.21
C TYR A 207 6.32 -17.61 -0.87
N GLU A 208 5.60 -17.99 -1.92
CA GLU A 208 6.12 -18.83 -3.02
C GLU A 208 7.29 -18.17 -3.75
N LYS A 209 7.21 -16.85 -3.99
CA LYS A 209 8.25 -16.11 -4.71
C LYS A 209 9.51 -15.85 -3.87
N LEU A 210 9.36 -15.59 -2.57
CA LEU A 210 10.49 -15.19 -1.72
C LEU A 210 11.13 -16.38 -1.00
N SER A 211 10.36 -17.38 -0.58
CA SER A 211 10.86 -18.49 0.24
C SER A 211 12.04 -19.29 -0.35
N PRO A 212 12.22 -19.45 -1.68
CA PRO A 212 13.40 -20.11 -2.23
C PRO A 212 14.71 -19.33 -2.02
N HIS A 213 14.64 -18.05 -1.66
CA HIS A 213 15.78 -17.14 -1.47
C HIS A 213 16.12 -16.89 0.00
N LEU A 214 15.39 -17.51 0.93
CA LEU A 214 15.51 -17.28 2.36
C LEU A 214 16.12 -18.51 3.07
N ASP A 215 16.79 -18.28 4.19
CA ASP A 215 17.14 -19.35 5.13
C ASP A 215 15.89 -19.88 5.85
N GLU A 216 16.06 -20.97 6.61
CA GLU A 216 14.94 -21.66 7.28
C GLU A 216 14.26 -20.79 8.35
N GLU A 217 14.99 -19.91 9.04
CA GLU A 217 14.44 -19.01 10.05
C GLU A 217 13.49 -17.99 9.39
N HIS A 218 13.99 -17.27 8.39
CA HIS A 218 13.23 -16.26 7.68
C HIS A 218 12.09 -16.87 6.86
N LYS A 219 12.27 -18.08 6.32
CA LYS A 219 11.21 -18.83 5.64
C LYS A 219 10.09 -19.22 6.58
N SER A 220 10.41 -19.69 7.79
CA SER A 220 9.41 -20.00 8.82
C SER A 220 8.66 -18.75 9.27
N TRP A 221 9.38 -17.65 9.50
CA TRP A 221 8.78 -16.34 9.78
C TRP A 221 7.82 -15.89 8.67
N LEU A 222 8.26 -15.97 7.41
CA LEU A 222 7.46 -15.56 6.25
C LEU A 222 6.21 -16.43 6.11
N LYS A 223 6.33 -17.75 6.31
CA LYS A 223 5.19 -18.67 6.29
C LYS A 223 4.13 -18.28 7.30
N ASN A 224 4.55 -17.91 8.52
CA ASN A 224 3.63 -17.47 9.56
C ASN A 224 2.97 -16.13 9.22
N LYS A 225 3.74 -15.18 8.67
CA LYS A 225 3.22 -13.86 8.25
C LYS A 225 2.33 -13.90 7.00
N CYS A 226 2.44 -14.95 6.19
CA CYS A 226 1.61 -15.18 5.01
C CYS A 226 0.51 -16.24 5.25
N ALA A 227 0.23 -16.62 6.50
CA ALA A 227 -0.83 -17.55 6.81
C ALA A 227 -2.19 -16.98 6.40
N ALA A 228 -3.03 -17.82 5.79
CA ALA A 228 -4.37 -17.41 5.37
C ALA A 228 -5.25 -17.05 6.58
N LEU A 229 -6.05 -16.00 6.41
CA LEU A 229 -7.11 -15.58 7.33
C LEU A 229 -8.43 -16.30 7.06
#